data_AF-A0A0G0YVI1-F1
#
_entry.id   AF-A0A0G0YVI1-F1
#
_cell.length_a   1.000
_cell.length_b   1.000
_cell.length_c   1.000
_cell.angle_alpha   90.00
_cell.angle_beta   90.00
_cell.angle_gamma   90.00
#
_symmetry.space_group_name_H-M   'P 1'
#
loop_
_entity.id
_entity.type
_entity.pdbx_description
1 polymer ?
#
loop_
_entity_poly.entity_id
_entity_poly.type
_entity_poly.pdbx_seq_one_letter_code
_entity_poly.pdbx_strand_id
1 'polypeptide(L)'
;MLKIQKLTAFLSLLGFFIGALAPSLPASAQFNPHLIITDVELTDYNTMNLDQIQEFLEVKDSPLAKYVDPTVRMTAAQIIYDNARLNRINPKYVLALLQKEQSLVTDPNPSEDQYNWATGYGICDSCTKNDPGVQKYKGFYKQVDYGAGGTRFYFDNPDKFKYQVGQTYAIDDTKVTIKNDATRTLYIYTPHLHGNEILANLWEKWFAVSYLDGTLLQDAESGGIYLIRDGAKQPFLSKSAFLSRYLSFDKVIPVKPAELDKYSLSSPIEYPNYSLLQIPTGGIYLLDDDTLRPIDSKETFKLLGFNLEEIIHVGNKDIFPYKFGEPVTKKDLHPTGTLLQDKKTGGVYFVKLGVKYPIPTRDLLKIYYKNKKITAASAKELDQYETGAAIKLRDGELVSPKGESTVYFISSSLKKPFDSYAAFKGMGFKPENIIYVDKKTLELHTTGEIITLNK
;
A
#
# COMPACT_ATOMS: atom_id res chain seq x y z
N MET A 1 -82.51 -11.23 -21.01
CA MET A 1 -82.08 -10.29 -19.95
C MET A 1 -81.02 -10.99 -19.12
N LEU A 2 -79.73 -10.82 -19.43
CA LEU A 2 -78.61 -11.01 -18.50
C LEU A 2 -77.36 -10.39 -19.14
N LYS A 3 -76.70 -9.51 -18.39
CA LYS A 3 -75.65 -8.58 -18.85
C LYS A 3 -74.30 -9.28 -19.01
N ILE A 4 -73.63 -8.97 -20.12
CA ILE A 4 -72.22 -9.25 -20.41
C ILE A 4 -71.36 -8.29 -19.57
N GLN A 5 -70.55 -8.81 -18.64
CA GLN A 5 -69.54 -8.04 -17.91
C GLN A 5 -68.23 -8.01 -18.69
N LYS A 6 -67.72 -6.79 -18.90
CA LYS A 6 -66.45 -6.47 -19.54
C LYS A 6 -65.30 -6.79 -18.58
N LEU A 7 -64.32 -7.55 -19.07
CA LEU A 7 -63.05 -7.84 -18.41
C LEU A 7 -62.13 -6.62 -18.55
N THR A 8 -61.84 -5.93 -17.45
CA THR A 8 -60.85 -4.86 -17.39
C THR A 8 -59.46 -5.45 -17.25
N ALA A 9 -58.59 -5.15 -18.21
CA ALA A 9 -57.17 -5.51 -18.20
C ALA A 9 -56.42 -4.72 -17.10
N PHE A 10 -55.78 -5.45 -16.19
CA PHE A 10 -54.94 -4.89 -15.14
C PHE A 10 -53.52 -4.73 -15.70
N LEU A 11 -53.08 -3.47 -15.84
CA LEU A 11 -51.74 -3.11 -16.29
C LEU A 11 -50.77 -3.31 -15.10
N SER A 12 -50.05 -4.42 -15.07
CA SER A 12 -49.00 -4.66 -14.06
C SER A 12 -47.74 -3.88 -14.45
N LEU A 13 -47.56 -2.71 -13.82
CA LEU A 13 -46.33 -1.93 -13.88
C LEU A 13 -45.25 -2.66 -13.07
N LEU A 14 -44.33 -3.36 -13.76
CA LEU A 14 -43.17 -3.99 -13.15
C LEU A 14 -42.17 -2.89 -12.77
N GLY A 15 -42.21 -2.46 -11.50
CA GLY A 15 -41.24 -1.53 -10.94
C GLY A 15 -39.86 -2.18 -10.87
N PHE A 16 -38.95 -1.74 -11.71
CA PHE A 16 -37.51 -2.02 -11.61
C PHE A 16 -37.00 -1.38 -10.32
N PHE A 17 -36.88 -2.15 -9.23
CA PHE A 17 -36.13 -1.73 -8.06
C PHE A 17 -34.64 -1.77 -8.42
N ILE A 18 -34.11 -0.63 -8.87
CA ILE A 18 -32.67 -0.38 -8.89
C ILE A 18 -32.26 -0.26 -7.43
N GLY A 19 -31.86 -1.39 -6.83
CA GLY A 19 -31.14 -1.38 -5.57
C GLY A 19 -29.83 -0.65 -5.80
N ALA A 20 -29.79 0.64 -5.46
CA ALA A 20 -28.54 1.36 -5.33
C ALA A 20 -27.71 0.60 -4.30
N LEU A 21 -26.68 -0.10 -4.75
CA LEU A 21 -25.58 -0.53 -3.91
C LEU A 21 -24.98 0.75 -3.32
N ALA A 22 -25.43 1.11 -2.12
CA ALA A 22 -24.72 2.08 -1.33
C ALA A 22 -23.28 1.55 -1.21
N PRO A 23 -22.24 2.35 -1.50
CA PRO A 23 -20.89 1.93 -1.21
C PRO A 23 -20.85 1.58 0.27
N SER A 24 -20.55 0.31 0.58
CA SER A 24 -20.22 -0.09 1.93
C SER A 24 -19.04 0.77 2.35
N LEU A 25 -19.28 1.73 3.24
CA LEU A 25 -18.19 2.39 3.94
C LEU A 25 -17.28 1.28 4.48
N PRO A 26 -15.96 1.34 4.25
CA PRO A 26 -15.07 0.36 4.85
C PRO A 26 -15.35 0.36 6.35
N ALA A 27 -15.60 -0.83 6.91
CA ALA A 27 -15.73 -0.98 8.34
C ALA A 27 -14.50 -0.33 8.97
N SER A 28 -14.69 0.61 9.89
CA SER A 28 -13.58 1.15 10.68
C SER A 28 -12.80 -0.03 11.21
N ALA A 29 -11.50 -0.12 10.89
CA ALA A 29 -10.65 -1.18 11.44
C ALA A 29 -10.84 -1.18 12.96
N GLN A 30 -11.19 -2.34 13.51
CA GLN A 30 -11.40 -2.48 14.95
C GLN A 30 -10.07 -2.16 15.65
N PHE A 31 -10.09 -1.34 16.70
CA PHE A 31 -8.89 -0.98 17.45
C PHE A 31 -8.15 -2.24 17.91
N ASN A 32 -6.87 -2.36 17.53
CA ASN A 32 -6.00 -3.46 17.94
C ASN A 32 -5.15 -3.02 19.14
N PRO A 33 -5.46 -3.47 20.37
CA PRO A 33 -4.69 -3.07 21.55
C PRO A 33 -3.30 -3.70 21.59
N HIS A 34 -3.03 -4.73 20.77
CA HIS A 34 -1.75 -5.44 20.73
C HIS A 34 -0.70 -4.75 19.84
N LEU A 35 -1.16 -4.00 18.84
CA LEU A 35 -0.33 -3.25 17.89
C LEU A 35 -1.03 -1.92 17.54
N ILE A 36 -0.71 -0.86 18.29
CA ILE A 36 -1.37 0.45 18.13
C ILE A 36 -0.83 1.17 16.88
N ILE A 37 0.48 1.35 16.82
CA ILE A 37 1.24 1.81 15.65
C ILE A 37 2.54 1.01 15.53
N THR A 38 3.10 0.93 14.33
CA THR A 38 4.39 0.27 14.08
C THR A 38 5.56 1.12 14.60
N ASP A 39 6.73 0.49 14.75
CA ASP A 39 7.94 1.18 15.20
C ASP A 39 8.37 2.27 14.22
N VAL A 40 8.19 2.02 12.91
CA VAL A 40 8.46 3.00 11.86
C VAL A 40 7.48 4.16 11.94
N GLU A 41 6.19 3.90 12.14
CA GLU A 41 5.20 4.96 12.29
C GLU A 41 5.46 5.83 13.52
N LEU A 42 6.00 5.30 14.61
CA LEU A 42 6.37 6.12 15.78
C LEU A 42 7.68 6.90 15.56
N THR A 43 8.67 6.32 14.89
CA THR A 43 10.06 6.82 14.89
C THR A 43 10.51 7.49 13.59
N ASP A 44 9.74 7.40 12.50
CA ASP A 44 10.08 8.10 11.26
C ASP A 44 9.85 9.61 11.40
N TYR A 45 10.87 10.30 11.88
CA TYR A 45 10.89 11.74 12.11
C TYR A 45 10.97 12.57 10.82
N ASN A 46 11.09 11.94 9.65
CA ASN A 46 11.19 12.64 8.36
C ASN A 46 9.86 12.64 7.57
N THR A 47 8.76 12.21 8.19
CA THR A 47 7.46 12.10 7.50
C THR A 47 6.80 13.44 7.19
N MET A 48 7.17 14.52 7.88
CA MET A 48 6.72 15.88 7.60
C MET A 48 7.87 16.87 7.76
N ASN A 49 8.03 17.77 6.78
CA ASN A 49 8.88 18.95 6.93
C ASN A 49 8.12 20.10 7.63
N LEU A 50 8.79 21.22 7.88
CA LEU A 50 8.20 22.39 8.54
C LEU A 50 6.94 22.90 7.83
N ASP A 51 7.02 23.09 6.51
CA ASP A 51 5.91 23.61 5.71
C ASP A 51 4.70 22.68 5.74
N GLN A 52 4.93 21.36 5.77
CA GLN A 52 3.87 20.36 5.84
C GLN A 52 3.19 20.32 7.19
N ILE A 53 3.92 20.55 8.27
CA ILE A 53 3.32 20.68 9.61
C ILE A 53 2.47 21.96 9.63
N GLN A 54 2.97 23.06 9.07
CA GLN A 54 2.21 24.30 8.94
C GLN A 54 0.93 24.10 8.10
N GLU A 55 1.03 23.51 6.91
CA GLU A 55 -0.10 23.22 6.02
C GLU A 55 -1.13 22.31 6.70
N PHE A 56 -0.69 21.27 7.43
CA PHE A 56 -1.59 20.41 8.18
C PHE A 56 -2.41 21.20 9.20
N LEU A 57 -1.76 22.08 9.97
CA LEU A 57 -2.44 22.93 10.96
C LEU A 57 -3.42 23.90 10.27
N GLU A 58 -3.07 24.45 9.12
CA GLU A 58 -3.95 25.33 8.33
C GLU A 58 -5.17 24.60 7.77
N VAL A 59 -5.00 23.38 7.23
CA VAL A 59 -6.10 22.56 6.70
C VAL A 59 -7.07 22.15 7.80
N LYS A 60 -6.60 21.96 9.03
CA LYS A 60 -7.46 21.69 10.20
C LYS A 60 -8.12 22.96 10.77
N ASP A 61 -7.88 24.14 10.20
CA ASP A 61 -8.26 25.45 10.76
C ASP A 61 -7.79 25.61 12.22
N SER A 62 -6.59 25.11 12.51
CA SER A 62 -6.05 25.04 13.86
C SER A 62 -5.53 26.41 14.31
N PRO A 63 -5.85 26.87 15.53
CA PRO A 63 -5.21 28.04 16.13
C PRO A 63 -3.69 27.92 16.26
N LEU A 64 -3.16 26.68 16.33
CA LEU A 64 -1.72 26.43 16.33
C LEU A 64 -1.03 26.92 15.06
N ALA A 65 -1.73 27.00 13.91
CA ALA A 65 -1.17 27.52 12.67
C ALA A 65 -0.69 28.99 12.79
N LYS A 66 -1.26 29.73 13.76
CA LYS A 66 -0.92 31.15 14.03
C LYS A 66 -0.21 31.34 15.37
N TYR A 67 -0.02 30.26 16.14
CA TYR A 67 0.56 30.32 17.47
C TYR A 67 2.07 30.58 17.41
N VAL A 68 2.53 31.47 18.30
CA VAL A 68 3.95 31.73 18.56
C VAL A 68 4.20 31.59 20.05
N ASP A 69 5.10 30.69 20.44
CA ASP A 69 5.43 30.48 21.84
C ASP A 69 6.08 31.76 22.42
N PRO A 70 5.57 32.28 23.55
CA PRO A 70 6.05 33.56 24.09
C PRO A 70 7.46 33.47 24.69
N THR A 71 7.92 32.26 25.04
CA THR A 71 9.21 32.03 25.70
C THR A 71 10.32 31.86 24.68
N VAL A 72 10.11 31.00 23.68
CA VAL A 72 11.14 30.68 22.67
C VAL A 72 10.97 31.42 21.35
N ARG A 73 9.86 32.16 21.17
CA ARG A 73 9.56 32.96 19.96
C ARG A 73 9.54 32.14 18.66
N MET A 74 9.12 30.88 18.76
CA MET A 74 8.98 29.95 17.64
C MET A 74 7.50 29.66 17.35
N THR A 75 7.16 29.41 16.10
CA THR A 75 5.79 28.97 15.73
C THR A 75 5.53 27.56 16.25
N ALA A 76 4.25 27.17 16.40
CA ALA A 76 3.93 25.79 16.78
C ALA A 76 4.51 24.77 15.79
N ALA A 77 4.41 25.04 14.49
CA ALA A 77 4.96 24.18 13.45
C ALA A 77 6.47 23.99 13.59
N GLN A 78 7.21 25.07 13.88
CA GLN A 78 8.65 25.01 14.12
C GLN A 78 9.00 24.20 15.37
N ILE A 79 8.26 24.41 16.46
CA ILE A 79 8.46 23.68 17.71
C ILE A 79 8.23 22.17 17.51
N ILE A 80 7.16 21.79 16.80
CA ILE A 80 6.86 20.39 16.48
C ILE A 80 7.98 19.80 15.59
N TYR A 81 8.36 20.50 14.52
CA TYR A 81 9.40 20.06 13.59
C TYR A 81 10.74 19.82 14.29
N ASP A 82 11.22 20.79 15.07
CA ASP A 82 12.53 20.71 15.72
C ASP A 82 12.57 19.61 16.77
N ASN A 83 11.53 19.48 17.60
CA ASN A 83 11.47 18.47 18.64
C ASN A 83 11.27 17.06 18.07
N ALA A 84 10.49 16.90 16.99
CA ALA A 84 10.36 15.62 16.29
C ALA A 84 11.73 15.14 15.76
N ARG A 85 12.51 16.03 15.14
CA ARG A 85 13.84 15.71 14.63
C ARG A 85 14.87 15.47 15.74
N LEU A 86 14.89 16.32 16.76
CA LEU A 86 15.78 16.20 17.91
C LEU A 86 15.61 14.84 18.60
N ASN A 87 14.35 14.45 18.81
CA ASN A 87 14.01 13.23 19.54
C ASN A 87 13.82 12.01 18.62
N ARG A 88 14.00 12.15 17.30
CA ARG A 88 13.77 11.06 16.32
C ARG A 88 12.41 10.38 16.52
N ILE A 89 11.37 11.21 16.62
CA ILE A 89 9.96 10.83 16.74
C ILE A 89 9.20 11.42 15.56
N ASN A 90 8.20 10.67 15.07
CA ASN A 90 7.38 11.08 13.95
C ASN A 90 6.56 12.35 14.29
N PRO A 91 6.66 13.45 13.50
CA PRO A 91 5.85 14.66 13.72
C PRO A 91 4.34 14.41 13.65
N LYS A 92 3.88 13.41 12.87
CA LYS A 92 2.46 12.98 12.86
C LYS A 92 2.01 12.46 14.23
N TYR A 93 2.90 11.77 14.96
CA TYR A 93 2.61 11.32 16.32
C TYR A 93 2.51 12.49 17.28
N VAL A 94 3.40 13.49 17.17
CA VAL A 94 3.32 14.70 18.01
C VAL A 94 1.98 15.42 17.79
N LEU A 95 1.54 15.56 16.54
CA LEU A 95 0.23 16.14 16.22
C LEU A 95 -0.93 15.32 16.81
N ALA A 96 -0.90 14.00 16.67
CA ALA A 96 -1.90 13.11 17.27
C ALA A 96 -1.88 13.17 18.80
N LEU A 97 -0.71 13.29 19.42
CA LEU A 97 -0.55 13.41 20.88
C LEU A 97 -1.15 14.72 21.40
N LEU A 98 -0.85 15.86 20.75
CA LEU A 98 -1.43 17.17 21.11
C LEU A 98 -2.97 17.15 21.05
N GLN A 99 -3.53 16.46 20.06
CA GLN A 99 -4.97 16.28 19.95
C GLN A 99 -5.52 15.31 21.00
N LYS A 100 -4.88 14.16 21.20
CA LYS A 100 -5.32 13.14 22.16
C LYS A 100 -5.35 13.70 23.58
N GLU A 101 -4.34 14.49 23.94
CA GLU A 101 -4.14 14.96 25.32
C GLU A 101 -4.91 16.23 25.64
N GLN A 102 -5.03 17.17 24.70
CA GLN A 102 -5.61 18.50 24.97
C GLN A 102 -6.59 18.99 23.91
N SER A 103 -6.97 18.15 22.94
CA SER A 103 -7.77 18.55 21.75
C SER A 103 -7.18 19.73 20.96
N LEU A 104 -5.88 20.00 21.15
CA LEU A 104 -5.29 21.30 20.84
C LEU A 104 -5.21 21.60 19.33
N VAL A 105 -5.22 20.55 18.49
CA VAL A 105 -5.15 20.72 17.03
C VAL A 105 -6.48 21.21 16.47
N THR A 106 -7.63 20.78 17.02
CA THR A 106 -8.95 21.03 16.43
C THR A 106 -9.86 21.92 17.28
N ASP A 107 -9.47 22.25 18.51
CA ASP A 107 -10.18 23.22 19.33
C ASP A 107 -10.01 24.64 18.73
N PRO A 108 -11.11 25.33 18.34
CA PRO A 108 -11.01 26.67 17.76
C PRO A 108 -10.63 27.74 18.80
N ASN A 109 -10.79 27.49 20.10
CA ASN A 109 -10.49 28.44 21.17
C ASN A 109 -9.72 27.79 22.35
N PRO A 110 -8.48 27.30 22.14
CA PRO A 110 -7.74 26.63 23.18
C PRO A 110 -7.40 27.57 24.33
N SER A 111 -7.63 27.10 25.55
CA SER A 111 -7.25 27.79 26.79
C SER A 111 -5.74 27.83 26.98
N GLU A 112 -5.27 28.78 27.79
CA GLU A 112 -3.85 28.84 28.20
C GLU A 112 -3.39 27.54 28.86
N ASP A 113 -4.29 26.86 29.59
CA ASP A 113 -4.02 25.60 30.27
C ASP A 113 -3.73 24.47 29.28
N GLN A 114 -4.43 24.42 28.14
CA GLN A 114 -4.13 23.45 27.07
C GLN A 114 -2.74 23.70 26.47
N TYR A 115 -2.30 24.94 26.28
CA TYR A 115 -0.93 25.21 25.82
C TYR A 115 0.11 24.85 26.88
N ASN A 116 -0.17 25.16 28.15
CA ASN A 116 0.75 24.92 29.25
C ASN A 116 0.98 23.43 29.54
N TRP A 117 0.02 22.56 29.17
CA TRP A 117 0.05 21.11 29.39
C TRP A 117 -0.28 20.33 28.10
N ALA A 118 0.20 20.83 26.96
CA ALA A 118 -0.18 20.41 25.61
C ALA A 118 -0.09 18.91 25.31
N THR A 119 0.81 18.18 25.97
CA THR A 119 0.95 16.73 25.82
C THR A 119 0.60 15.97 27.11
N GLY A 120 0.16 16.67 28.16
CA GLY A 120 -0.06 16.08 29.48
C GLY A 120 1.21 15.61 30.19
N TYR A 121 2.39 15.78 29.58
CA TYR A 121 3.63 15.22 30.12
C TYR A 121 3.95 15.78 31.51
N GLY A 122 4.23 14.85 32.43
CA GLY A 122 4.60 15.15 33.82
C GLY A 122 3.42 15.21 34.78
N ILE A 123 2.17 15.13 34.30
CA ILE A 123 0.98 15.02 35.16
C ILE A 123 0.64 13.55 35.34
N CYS A 124 0.81 13.03 36.56
CA CYS A 124 0.35 11.70 36.95
C CYS A 124 -1.09 11.74 37.49
N ASP A 125 -1.76 10.59 37.59
CA ASP A 125 -3.15 10.49 38.08
C ASP A 125 -3.37 11.08 39.47
N SER A 126 -2.34 11.07 40.33
CA SER A 126 -2.37 11.65 41.68
C SER A 126 -1.71 13.02 41.78
N CYS A 127 -1.24 13.59 40.67
CA CYS A 127 -0.51 14.85 40.62
C CYS A 127 -1.46 16.02 40.34
N THR A 128 -1.10 17.22 40.80
CA THR A 128 -1.77 18.46 40.40
C THR A 128 -0.86 19.33 39.54
N LYS A 129 -1.46 20.13 38.66
CA LYS A 129 -0.75 21.10 37.82
C LYS A 129 -0.03 22.21 38.60
N ASN A 130 -0.18 22.26 39.92
CA ASN A 130 0.50 23.21 40.81
C ASN A 130 1.66 22.56 41.59
N ASP A 131 1.87 21.24 41.46
CA ASP A 131 2.94 20.57 42.19
C ASP A 131 4.31 21.14 41.77
N PRO A 132 5.21 21.47 42.72
CA PRO A 132 6.50 22.08 42.39
C PRO A 132 7.35 21.24 41.44
N GLY A 133 7.25 19.92 41.56
CA GLY A 133 7.99 18.97 40.73
C GLY A 133 7.58 18.94 39.25
N VAL A 134 6.34 19.34 38.94
CA VAL A 134 5.81 19.32 37.57
C VAL A 134 5.97 20.66 36.86
N GLN A 135 6.15 21.77 37.59
CA GLN A 135 6.25 23.12 37.01
C GLN A 135 7.36 23.24 35.96
N LYS A 136 8.42 22.44 36.07
CA LYS A 136 9.51 22.44 35.09
C LYS A 136 9.04 22.05 33.68
N TYR A 137 7.95 21.30 33.56
CA TYR A 137 7.36 20.85 32.29
C TYR A 137 6.33 21.82 31.70
N LYS A 138 5.92 22.85 32.45
CA LYS A 138 4.89 23.81 32.02
C LYS A 138 5.35 24.63 30.80
N GLY A 139 4.46 24.76 29.82
CA GLY A 139 4.61 25.60 28.62
C GLY A 139 4.66 24.78 27.33
N PHE A 140 4.12 25.33 26.23
CA PHE A 140 3.91 24.59 24.97
C PHE A 140 5.21 23.99 24.42
N TYR A 141 6.27 24.79 24.29
CA TYR A 141 7.59 24.28 23.85
C TYR A 141 8.06 23.08 24.68
N LYS A 142 7.99 23.19 26.01
CA LYS A 142 8.45 22.14 26.92
C LYS A 142 7.57 20.90 26.84
N GLN A 143 6.25 21.07 26.73
CA GLN A 143 5.33 19.95 26.60
C GLN A 143 5.57 19.16 25.31
N VAL A 144 5.84 19.84 24.20
CA VAL A 144 6.21 19.17 22.95
C VAL A 144 7.56 18.47 23.05
N ASP A 145 8.58 19.15 23.61
CA ASP A 145 9.91 18.57 23.84
C ASP A 145 9.85 17.33 24.72
N TYR A 146 9.33 17.45 25.95
CA TYR A 146 9.24 16.32 26.88
C TYR A 146 8.24 15.25 26.43
N GLY A 147 7.17 15.61 25.71
CA GLY A 147 6.25 14.63 25.13
C GLY A 147 6.95 13.75 24.10
N ALA A 148 7.69 14.34 23.16
CA ALA A 148 8.46 13.61 22.16
C ALA A 148 9.69 12.91 22.77
N GLY A 149 10.48 13.62 23.57
CA GLY A 149 11.69 13.10 24.20
C GLY A 149 11.42 12.01 25.23
N GLY A 150 10.36 12.14 26.02
CA GLY A 150 9.89 11.09 26.93
C GLY A 150 9.47 9.84 26.16
N THR A 151 8.68 10.00 25.09
CA THR A 151 8.32 8.90 24.17
C THR A 151 9.57 8.21 23.62
N ARG A 152 10.56 8.98 23.13
CA ARG A 152 11.82 8.42 22.63
C ARG A 152 12.60 7.68 23.71
N PHE A 153 12.65 8.24 24.92
CA PHE A 153 13.34 7.63 26.05
C PHE A 153 12.71 6.27 26.40
N TYR A 154 11.38 6.17 26.42
CA TYR A 154 10.67 4.91 26.66
C TYR A 154 10.91 3.88 25.54
N PHE A 155 11.03 4.34 24.30
CA PHE A 155 11.35 3.50 23.15
C PHE A 155 12.78 2.93 23.23
N ASP A 156 13.77 3.77 23.53
CA ASP A 156 15.19 3.38 23.54
C ASP A 156 15.64 2.64 24.81
N ASN A 157 14.82 2.63 25.87
CA ASN A 157 15.18 2.04 27.18
C ASN A 157 14.23 0.90 27.56
N PRO A 158 14.20 -0.21 26.81
CA PRO A 158 13.29 -1.33 27.02
C PRO A 158 13.31 -1.88 28.45
N ASP A 159 14.50 -1.99 29.04
CA ASP A 159 14.69 -2.68 30.32
C ASP A 159 14.30 -1.86 31.56
N LYS A 160 13.92 -0.58 31.40
CA LYS A 160 13.64 0.33 32.52
C LYS A 160 12.17 0.37 32.95
N PHE A 161 11.27 -0.29 32.22
CA PHE A 161 9.83 -0.12 32.39
C PHE A 161 9.08 -1.45 32.49
N LYS A 162 7.85 -1.36 33.01
CA LYS A 162 6.97 -2.51 33.28
C LYS A 162 6.66 -3.32 32.03
N TYR A 163 6.20 -2.67 30.96
CA TYR A 163 5.73 -3.34 29.75
C TYR A 163 6.91 -3.84 28.92
N GLN A 164 6.79 -5.02 28.32
CA GLN A 164 7.84 -5.68 27.55
C GLN A 164 7.27 -6.32 26.29
N VAL A 165 8.00 -6.25 25.18
CA VAL A 165 7.60 -6.86 23.90
C VAL A 165 7.50 -8.37 24.03
N GLY A 166 6.47 -8.95 23.42
CA GLY A 166 6.17 -10.39 23.46
C GLY A 166 5.44 -10.85 24.73
N GLN A 167 5.34 -10.01 25.76
CA GLN A 167 4.65 -10.34 27.02
C GLN A 167 3.19 -9.89 27.01
N THR A 168 2.36 -10.55 27.82
CA THR A 168 0.93 -10.24 27.99
C THR A 168 0.67 -9.61 29.35
N TYR A 169 -0.06 -8.49 29.38
CA TYR A 169 -0.43 -7.77 30.60
C TYR A 169 -1.95 -7.59 30.68
N ALA A 170 -2.49 -7.45 31.89
CA ALA A 170 -3.85 -6.94 32.08
C ALA A 170 -3.80 -5.40 32.06
N ILE A 171 -4.49 -4.79 31.10
CA ILE A 171 -4.64 -3.33 30.94
C ILE A 171 -6.13 -3.06 30.79
N ASP A 172 -6.72 -2.30 31.72
CA ASP A 172 -8.17 -2.06 31.82
C ASP A 172 -8.98 -3.37 31.65
N ASP A 173 -8.64 -4.38 32.46
CA ASP A 173 -9.23 -5.74 32.48
C ASP A 173 -9.13 -6.55 31.16
N THR A 174 -8.39 -6.04 30.17
CA THR A 174 -8.14 -6.72 28.90
C THR A 174 -6.73 -7.30 28.87
N LYS A 175 -6.60 -8.55 28.40
CA LYS A 175 -5.29 -9.17 28.17
C LYS A 175 -4.67 -8.61 26.90
N VAL A 176 -3.61 -7.83 27.05
CA VAL A 176 -2.89 -7.19 25.94
C VAL A 176 -1.49 -7.79 25.82
N THR A 177 -1.24 -8.48 24.71
CA THR A 177 0.11 -8.87 24.28
C THR A 177 0.77 -7.71 23.54
N ILE A 178 1.93 -7.25 24.01
CA ILE A 178 2.67 -6.14 23.40
C ILE A 178 3.46 -6.64 22.18
N LYS A 179 3.14 -6.20 20.96
CA LYS A 179 3.74 -6.74 19.73
C LYS A 179 5.04 -6.05 19.28
N ASN A 180 5.24 -4.77 19.62
CA ASN A 180 6.42 -4.00 19.21
C ASN A 180 6.78 -2.91 20.22
N ASP A 181 7.93 -2.27 20.01
CA ASP A 181 8.48 -1.26 20.91
C ASP A 181 7.64 0.03 20.93
N ALA A 182 6.98 0.39 19.82
CA ALA A 182 6.06 1.52 19.79
C ALA A 182 4.82 1.26 20.66
N THR A 183 4.17 0.11 20.53
CA THR A 183 3.03 -0.24 21.39
C THR A 183 3.44 -0.28 22.86
N ARG A 184 4.63 -0.83 23.18
CA ARG A 184 5.18 -0.77 24.55
C ARG A 184 5.27 0.68 25.03
N THR A 185 5.90 1.54 24.23
CA THR A 185 6.14 2.95 24.54
C THR A 185 4.83 3.69 24.81
N LEU A 186 3.80 3.44 24.00
CA LEU A 186 2.49 4.06 24.14
C LEU A 186 1.78 3.63 25.43
N TYR A 187 1.86 2.36 25.84
CA TYR A 187 1.34 1.95 27.14
C TYR A 187 2.16 2.44 28.33
N ILE A 188 3.47 2.67 28.16
CA ILE A 188 4.29 3.34 29.19
C ILE A 188 3.83 4.80 29.35
N TYR A 189 3.55 5.48 28.25
CA TYR A 189 3.10 6.88 28.26
C TYR A 189 1.66 7.01 28.79
N THR A 190 0.76 6.16 28.31
CA THR A 190 -0.66 6.12 28.69
C THR A 190 -1.06 4.68 29.02
N PRO A 191 -1.07 4.26 30.30
CA PRO A 191 -1.32 2.89 30.71
C PRO A 191 -2.81 2.49 30.68
N HIS A 192 -3.56 2.97 29.67
CA HIS A 192 -4.99 2.76 29.49
C HIS A 192 -5.33 2.42 28.04
N LEU A 193 -6.32 1.56 27.82
CA LEU A 193 -6.82 1.20 26.50
C LEU A 193 -7.45 2.40 25.80
N HIS A 194 -8.32 3.13 26.50
CA HIS A 194 -9.12 4.18 25.87
C HIS A 194 -8.26 5.31 25.28
N GLY A 195 -7.20 5.74 25.98
CA GLY A 195 -6.28 6.74 25.44
C GLY A 195 -5.57 6.24 24.18
N ASN A 196 -5.12 4.99 24.17
CA ASN A 196 -4.47 4.39 23.01
C ASN A 196 -5.42 4.15 21.82
N GLU A 197 -6.69 3.86 22.10
CA GLU A 197 -7.75 3.80 21.08
C GLU A 197 -7.97 5.15 20.41
N ILE A 198 -8.04 6.25 21.19
CA ILE A 198 -8.14 7.61 20.64
C ILE A 198 -6.95 7.90 19.72
N LEU A 199 -5.73 7.58 20.15
CA LEU A 199 -4.53 7.77 19.32
C LEU A 199 -4.64 6.99 18.00
N ALA A 200 -4.99 5.71 18.05
CA ALA A 200 -5.14 4.87 16.85
C ALA A 200 -6.19 5.45 15.89
N ASN A 201 -7.34 5.87 16.41
CA ASN A 201 -8.42 6.45 15.61
C ASN A 201 -8.01 7.78 14.97
N LEU A 202 -7.28 8.64 15.69
CA LEU A 202 -6.72 9.87 15.13
C LEU A 202 -5.70 9.56 14.03
N TRP A 203 -4.83 8.57 14.26
CA TRP A 203 -3.83 8.14 13.31
C TRP A 203 -4.46 7.68 11.99
N GLU A 204 -5.44 6.78 12.06
CA GLU A 204 -6.17 6.32 10.89
C GLU A 204 -6.93 7.47 10.21
N LYS A 205 -7.65 8.28 10.99
CA LYS A 205 -8.44 9.38 10.42
C LYS A 205 -7.60 10.41 9.69
N TRP A 206 -6.40 10.73 10.19
CA TRP A 206 -5.58 11.81 9.67
C TRP A 206 -4.50 11.35 8.71
N PHE A 207 -4.05 10.10 8.81
CA PHE A 207 -2.86 9.65 8.11
C PHE A 207 -3.06 8.34 7.33
N ALA A 208 -4.28 7.79 7.28
CA ALA A 208 -4.60 6.59 6.50
C ALA A 208 -4.24 6.76 5.02
N VAL A 209 -3.68 5.68 4.47
CA VAL A 209 -3.26 5.57 3.08
C VAL A 209 -4.24 4.67 2.33
N SER A 210 -4.55 5.02 1.09
CA SER A 210 -5.19 4.12 0.12
C SER A 210 -4.18 3.74 -0.95
N TYR A 211 -3.68 2.52 -0.89
CA TYR A 211 -2.83 1.93 -1.92
C TYR A 211 -3.61 1.62 -3.19
N LEU A 212 -2.94 1.84 -4.32
CA LEU A 212 -3.49 1.67 -5.66
C LEU A 212 -3.17 0.27 -6.22
N ASP A 213 -3.87 -0.11 -7.30
CA ASP A 213 -3.61 -1.36 -8.02
C ASP A 213 -2.16 -1.47 -8.48
N GLY A 214 -1.58 -2.65 -8.31
CA GLY A 214 -0.16 -2.93 -8.56
C GLY A 214 0.73 -2.81 -7.31
N THR A 215 0.20 -2.29 -6.19
CA THR A 215 0.98 -2.18 -4.95
C THR A 215 1.20 -3.55 -4.31
N LEU A 216 2.41 -3.78 -3.80
CA LEU A 216 2.76 -4.96 -3.01
C LEU A 216 2.83 -4.57 -1.53
N LEU A 217 1.91 -5.11 -0.73
CA LEU A 217 1.83 -4.85 0.71
C LEU A 217 2.27 -6.09 1.50
N GLN A 218 2.96 -5.88 2.60
CA GLN A 218 3.29 -6.94 3.56
C GLN A 218 2.59 -6.66 4.89
N ASP A 219 1.86 -7.64 5.39
CA ASP A 219 1.34 -7.61 6.75
C ASP A 219 2.51 -7.59 7.73
N ALA A 220 2.62 -6.52 8.51
CA ALA A 220 3.67 -6.34 9.51
C ALA A 220 3.57 -7.33 10.69
N GLU A 221 2.41 -7.96 10.92
CA GLU A 221 2.23 -8.98 11.94
C GLU A 221 2.54 -10.39 11.43
N SER A 222 1.90 -10.82 10.34
CA SER A 222 2.05 -12.19 9.82
C SER A 222 3.21 -12.37 8.85
N GLY A 223 3.72 -11.27 8.28
CA GLY A 223 4.71 -11.29 7.20
C GLY A 223 4.15 -11.68 5.83
N GLY A 224 2.85 -11.97 5.73
CA GLY A 224 2.16 -12.31 4.48
C GLY A 224 2.25 -11.18 3.45
N ILE A 225 2.45 -11.52 2.18
CA ILE A 225 2.57 -10.53 1.09
C ILE A 225 1.31 -10.58 0.23
N TYR A 226 0.80 -9.40 -0.12
CA TYR A 226 -0.43 -9.20 -0.86
C TYR A 226 -0.20 -8.28 -2.05
N LEU A 227 -0.76 -8.65 -3.21
CA LEU A 227 -0.91 -7.75 -4.34
C LEU A 227 -2.26 -7.04 -4.24
N ILE A 228 -2.25 -5.70 -4.34
CA ILE A 228 -3.48 -4.91 -4.51
C ILE A 228 -3.86 -4.90 -5.99
N ARG A 229 -5.08 -5.31 -6.30
CA ARG A 229 -5.59 -5.39 -7.66
C ARG A 229 -7.12 -5.36 -7.65
N ASP A 230 -7.71 -4.58 -8.55
CA ASP A 230 -9.17 -4.44 -8.70
C ASP A 230 -9.86 -4.09 -7.36
N GLY A 231 -9.19 -3.30 -6.51
CA GLY A 231 -9.71 -2.93 -5.18
C GLY A 231 -9.69 -4.06 -4.12
N ALA A 232 -9.07 -5.19 -4.41
CA ALA A 232 -8.94 -6.34 -3.51
C ALA A 232 -7.46 -6.66 -3.20
N LYS A 233 -7.22 -7.38 -2.10
CA LYS A 233 -5.91 -7.95 -1.75
C LYS A 233 -5.83 -9.40 -2.20
N GLN A 234 -4.78 -9.77 -2.93
CA GLN A 234 -4.49 -11.15 -3.35
C GLN A 234 -3.25 -11.66 -2.60
N PRO A 235 -3.36 -12.65 -1.71
CA PRO A 235 -2.21 -13.16 -0.97
C PRO A 235 -1.31 -14.04 -1.85
N PHE A 236 0.00 -13.89 -1.74
CA PHE A 236 0.96 -14.87 -2.25
C PHE A 236 1.14 -16.00 -1.24
N LEU A 237 0.92 -17.26 -1.65
CA LEU A 237 1.04 -18.41 -0.74
C LEU A 237 2.47 -18.95 -0.62
N SER A 238 3.39 -18.49 -1.46
CA SER A 238 4.80 -18.88 -1.38
C SER A 238 5.74 -17.80 -1.91
N LYS A 239 6.99 -17.82 -1.42
CA LYS A 239 8.07 -16.98 -1.97
C LYS A 239 8.32 -17.27 -3.45
N SER A 240 8.16 -18.53 -3.88
CA SER A 240 8.32 -18.92 -5.30
C SER A 240 7.22 -18.31 -6.17
N ALA A 241 5.96 -18.28 -5.69
CA ALA A 241 4.86 -17.62 -6.37
C ALA A 241 5.13 -16.12 -6.57
N PHE A 242 5.66 -15.46 -5.54
CA PHE A 242 6.08 -14.05 -5.61
C PHE A 242 7.27 -13.85 -6.56
N LEU A 243 8.38 -14.58 -6.35
CA LEU A 243 9.65 -14.38 -7.07
C LEU A 243 9.56 -14.74 -8.56
N SER A 244 8.60 -15.57 -8.95
CA SER A 244 8.31 -15.85 -10.37
C SER A 244 7.74 -14.64 -11.14
N ARG A 245 7.22 -13.63 -10.42
CA ARG A 245 6.58 -12.42 -10.98
C ARG A 245 7.36 -11.15 -10.66
N TYR A 246 8.01 -11.09 -9.50
CA TYR A 246 8.77 -9.95 -9.01
C TYR A 246 10.20 -10.38 -8.66
N LEU A 247 11.22 -9.69 -9.19
CA LEU A 247 12.61 -10.11 -9.07
C LEU A 247 13.18 -10.00 -7.64
N SER A 248 12.60 -9.14 -6.79
CA SER A 248 13.03 -8.91 -5.42
C SER A 248 11.88 -8.41 -4.55
N PHE A 249 12.09 -8.38 -3.24
CA PHE A 249 11.14 -7.86 -2.26
C PHE A 249 11.26 -6.34 -2.03
N ASP A 250 12.13 -5.64 -2.77
CA ASP A 250 12.48 -4.23 -2.50
C ASP A 250 11.27 -3.28 -2.60
N LYS A 251 10.33 -3.64 -3.48
CA LYS A 251 9.08 -2.92 -3.74
C LYS A 251 7.95 -3.23 -2.75
N VAL A 252 8.15 -4.17 -1.83
CA VAL A 252 7.14 -4.56 -0.84
C VAL A 252 7.10 -3.52 0.28
N ILE A 253 5.89 -3.06 0.61
CA ILE A 253 5.64 -2.02 1.61
C ILE A 253 5.03 -2.68 2.86
N PRO A 254 5.71 -2.66 4.02
CA PRO A 254 5.14 -3.18 5.26
C PRO A 254 4.03 -2.27 5.77
N VAL A 255 2.89 -2.85 6.16
CA VAL A 255 1.70 -2.16 6.65
C VAL A 255 1.03 -2.91 7.79
N LYS A 256 0.20 -2.24 8.59
CA LYS A 256 -0.61 -2.91 9.63
C LYS A 256 -1.68 -3.81 9.00
N PRO A 257 -2.20 -4.82 9.73
CA PRO A 257 -3.39 -5.56 9.32
C PRO A 257 -4.59 -4.65 8.96
N ALA A 258 -4.80 -3.58 9.73
CA ALA A 258 -5.85 -2.59 9.49
C ALA A 258 -5.80 -1.94 8.08
N GLU A 259 -4.60 -1.71 7.54
CA GLU A 259 -4.43 -1.18 6.18
C GLU A 259 -4.85 -2.21 5.13
N LEU A 260 -4.54 -3.48 5.37
CA LEU A 260 -4.96 -4.57 4.50
C LEU A 260 -6.47 -4.81 4.58
N ASP A 261 -7.10 -4.59 5.74
CA ASP A 261 -8.54 -4.83 5.94
C ASP A 261 -9.43 -3.83 5.21
N LYS A 262 -8.85 -2.74 4.70
CA LYS A 262 -9.50 -1.83 3.74
C LYS A 262 -9.79 -2.52 2.39
N TYR A 263 -9.11 -3.62 2.09
CA TYR A 263 -9.25 -4.38 0.84
C TYR A 263 -9.95 -5.71 1.08
N SER A 264 -10.92 -6.01 0.23
CA SER A 264 -11.57 -7.33 0.22
C SER A 264 -10.54 -8.43 -0.13
N LEU A 265 -10.65 -9.59 0.51
CA LEU A 265 -9.80 -10.73 0.18
C LEU A 265 -10.26 -11.35 -1.15
N SER A 266 -9.33 -11.52 -2.08
CA SER A 266 -9.56 -12.22 -3.35
C SER A 266 -8.76 -13.53 -3.43
N SER A 267 -8.95 -14.28 -4.53
CA SER A 267 -8.27 -15.55 -4.76
C SER A 267 -6.74 -15.43 -4.60
N PRO A 268 -6.10 -16.40 -3.91
CA PRO A 268 -4.67 -16.37 -3.70
C PRO A 268 -3.86 -16.56 -4.98
N ILE A 269 -2.64 -16.02 -4.99
CA ILE A 269 -1.60 -16.35 -5.96
C ILE A 269 -0.79 -17.52 -5.39
N GLU A 270 -1.22 -18.73 -5.73
CA GLU A 270 -0.70 -19.98 -5.17
C GLU A 270 0.56 -20.47 -5.89
N TYR A 271 0.51 -20.54 -7.22
CA TYR A 271 1.53 -21.20 -8.02
C TYR A 271 2.51 -20.20 -8.67
N PRO A 272 3.80 -20.58 -8.78
CA PRO A 272 4.78 -19.85 -9.59
C PRO A 272 4.29 -19.65 -11.03
N ASN A 273 4.56 -18.48 -11.60
CA ASN A 273 4.36 -18.24 -13.03
C ASN A 273 5.14 -19.30 -13.84
N TYR A 274 4.57 -19.77 -14.94
CA TYR A 274 5.04 -20.88 -15.77
C TYR A 274 4.96 -22.29 -15.16
N SER A 275 4.22 -22.46 -14.07
CA SER A 275 3.92 -23.81 -13.56
C SER A 275 3.06 -24.61 -14.54
N LEU A 276 3.29 -25.92 -14.60
CA LEU A 276 2.47 -26.88 -15.34
C LEU A 276 1.45 -27.49 -14.38
N LEU A 277 0.17 -27.15 -14.52
CA LEU A 277 -0.89 -27.64 -13.64
C LEU A 277 -1.66 -28.76 -14.33
N GLN A 278 -1.81 -29.91 -13.66
CA GLN A 278 -2.62 -31.02 -14.16
C GLN A 278 -3.84 -31.26 -13.28
N ILE A 279 -5.02 -31.19 -13.89
CA ILE A 279 -6.29 -31.52 -13.23
C ILE A 279 -6.56 -33.03 -13.23
N PRO A 280 -7.48 -33.55 -12.39
CA PRO A 280 -7.72 -35.00 -12.25
C PRO A 280 -8.19 -35.70 -13.54
N THR A 281 -8.78 -34.97 -14.49
CA THR A 281 -9.17 -35.53 -15.80
C THR A 281 -7.98 -35.74 -16.75
N GLY A 282 -6.78 -35.33 -16.35
CA GLY A 282 -5.51 -35.51 -17.07
C GLY A 282 -5.08 -34.33 -17.94
N GLY A 283 -5.94 -33.31 -18.11
CA GLY A 283 -5.60 -32.09 -18.84
C GLY A 283 -4.46 -31.32 -18.17
N ILE A 284 -3.48 -30.88 -18.95
CA ILE A 284 -2.31 -30.13 -18.49
C ILE A 284 -2.40 -28.70 -19.00
N TYR A 285 -2.14 -27.74 -18.12
CA TYR A 285 -2.22 -26.30 -18.40
C TYR A 285 -0.89 -25.63 -18.04
N LEU A 286 -0.41 -24.74 -18.90
CA LEU A 286 0.66 -23.81 -18.58
C LEU A 286 0.07 -22.57 -17.91
N LEU A 287 0.52 -22.24 -16.71
CA LEU A 287 0.18 -21.00 -16.04
C LEU A 287 1.02 -19.84 -16.61
N ASP A 288 0.35 -18.85 -17.16
CA ASP A 288 0.93 -17.63 -17.73
C ASP A 288 0.34 -16.41 -17.00
N ASP A 289 1.00 -16.02 -15.91
CA ASP A 289 0.56 -15.06 -14.91
C ASP A 289 -0.82 -15.40 -14.32
N ASP A 290 -1.89 -14.80 -14.87
CA ASP A 290 -3.29 -15.02 -14.46
C ASP A 290 -4.08 -15.84 -15.49
N THR A 291 -3.40 -16.34 -16.53
CA THR A 291 -3.99 -17.08 -17.65
C THR A 291 -3.57 -18.54 -17.61
N LEU A 292 -4.51 -19.48 -17.60
CA LEU A 292 -4.24 -20.89 -17.82
C LEU A 292 -4.41 -21.25 -19.29
N ARG A 293 -3.35 -21.79 -19.87
CA ARG A 293 -3.30 -22.17 -21.29
C ARG A 293 -3.27 -23.69 -21.41
N PRO A 294 -4.29 -24.34 -21.99
CA PRO A 294 -4.28 -25.78 -22.20
C PRO A 294 -3.10 -26.18 -23.08
N ILE A 295 -2.43 -27.30 -22.80
CA ILE A 295 -1.47 -27.88 -23.73
C ILE A 295 -2.24 -28.82 -24.66
N ASP A 296 -2.17 -28.57 -25.97
CA ASP A 296 -3.05 -29.20 -26.95
C ASP A 296 -2.85 -30.73 -27.09
N SER A 297 -1.66 -31.23 -26.78
CA SER A 297 -1.26 -32.61 -27.03
C SER A 297 -0.02 -33.02 -26.25
N LYS A 298 0.17 -34.34 -26.05
CA LYS A 298 1.39 -34.90 -25.46
C LYS A 298 2.61 -34.67 -26.35
N GLU A 299 2.41 -34.62 -27.66
CA GLU A 299 3.42 -34.30 -28.65
C GLU A 299 3.94 -32.89 -28.45
N THR A 300 3.05 -31.89 -28.31
CA THR A 300 3.45 -30.50 -27.99
C THR A 300 4.18 -30.42 -26.66
N PHE A 301 3.67 -31.09 -25.62
CA PHE A 301 4.33 -31.13 -24.31
C PHE A 301 5.80 -31.56 -24.41
N LYS A 302 6.06 -32.65 -25.15
CA LYS A 302 7.42 -33.17 -25.37
C LYS A 302 8.25 -32.27 -26.29
N LEU A 303 7.67 -31.76 -27.37
CA LEU A 303 8.36 -30.92 -28.36
C LEU A 303 8.88 -29.62 -27.73
N LEU A 304 8.10 -29.03 -26.82
CA LEU A 304 8.47 -27.81 -26.10
C LEU A 304 9.45 -28.06 -24.94
N GLY A 305 9.82 -29.33 -24.69
CA GLY A 305 10.83 -29.70 -23.72
C GLY A 305 10.35 -29.68 -22.26
N PHE A 306 9.02 -29.68 -22.03
CA PHE A 306 8.49 -29.80 -20.67
C PHE A 306 8.78 -31.18 -20.08
N ASN A 307 9.08 -31.21 -18.77
CA ASN A 307 9.31 -32.46 -18.05
C ASN A 307 8.07 -32.86 -17.26
N LEU A 308 7.74 -34.15 -17.24
CA LEU A 308 6.62 -34.69 -16.46
C LEU A 308 6.80 -34.46 -14.95
N GLU A 309 8.05 -34.40 -14.47
CA GLU A 309 8.37 -34.14 -13.06
C GLU A 309 8.08 -32.68 -12.64
N GLU A 310 7.89 -31.76 -13.59
CA GLU A 310 7.53 -30.36 -13.35
C GLU A 310 6.01 -30.18 -13.16
N ILE A 311 5.22 -31.23 -13.37
CA ILE A 311 3.76 -31.19 -13.26
C ILE A 311 3.36 -31.09 -11.78
N ILE A 312 2.56 -30.07 -11.49
CA ILE A 312 1.87 -29.88 -10.22
C ILE A 312 0.45 -30.42 -10.39
N HIS A 313 0.11 -31.48 -9.65
CA HIS A 313 -1.25 -32.01 -9.64
C HIS A 313 -2.14 -31.13 -8.77
N VAL A 314 -3.26 -30.68 -9.35
CA VAL A 314 -4.21 -29.77 -8.69
C VAL A 314 -5.64 -30.31 -8.82
N GLY A 315 -6.54 -29.86 -7.95
CA GLY A 315 -7.97 -30.13 -8.05
C GLY A 315 -8.67 -29.26 -9.10
N ASN A 316 -9.86 -29.69 -9.55
CA ASN A 316 -10.64 -28.91 -10.53
C ASN A 316 -10.97 -27.50 -10.04
N LYS A 317 -11.22 -27.32 -8.74
CA LYS A 317 -11.55 -26.01 -8.15
C LYS A 317 -10.37 -25.05 -8.12
N ASP A 318 -9.15 -25.57 -8.11
CA ASP A 318 -7.92 -24.77 -7.93
C ASP A 318 -7.61 -23.99 -9.20
N ILE A 319 -8.18 -24.39 -10.35
CA ILE A 319 -8.03 -23.69 -11.62
C ILE A 319 -9.15 -22.67 -11.93
N PHE A 320 -10.24 -22.67 -11.17
CA PHE A 320 -11.38 -21.76 -11.39
C PHE A 320 -11.04 -20.26 -11.29
N PRO A 321 -10.08 -19.82 -10.45
CA PRO A 321 -9.73 -18.40 -10.38
C PRO A 321 -9.06 -17.85 -11.64
N TYR A 322 -8.52 -18.70 -12.51
CA TYR A 322 -7.73 -18.26 -13.67
C TYR A 322 -8.58 -18.04 -14.91
N LYS A 323 -8.12 -17.12 -15.77
CA LYS A 323 -8.70 -16.93 -17.11
C LYS A 323 -8.17 -18.01 -18.04
N PHE A 324 -9.02 -18.66 -18.82
CA PHE A 324 -8.54 -19.57 -19.85
C PHE A 324 -8.06 -18.78 -21.07
N GLY A 325 -6.83 -19.05 -21.49
CA GLY A 325 -6.25 -18.50 -22.71
C GLY A 325 -6.19 -19.53 -23.83
N GLU A 326 -5.72 -19.05 -24.99
CA GLU A 326 -5.49 -19.91 -26.15
C GLU A 326 -4.52 -21.06 -25.81
N PRO A 327 -4.76 -22.27 -26.36
CA PRO A 327 -3.92 -23.43 -26.13
C PRO A 327 -2.48 -23.20 -26.57
N VAL A 328 -1.54 -23.79 -25.83
CA VAL A 328 -0.15 -23.96 -26.26
C VAL A 328 -0.10 -25.09 -27.27
N THR A 329 0.46 -24.80 -28.45
CA THR A 329 0.53 -25.70 -29.60
C THR A 329 1.96 -25.90 -30.07
N LYS A 330 2.18 -26.90 -30.94
CA LYS A 330 3.49 -27.14 -31.60
C LYS A 330 4.03 -25.95 -32.40
N LYS A 331 3.19 -24.95 -32.73
CA LYS A 331 3.62 -23.73 -33.45
C LYS A 331 4.29 -22.73 -32.51
N ASP A 332 4.14 -22.89 -31.20
CA ASP A 332 4.70 -22.00 -30.20
C ASP A 332 6.17 -22.32 -29.96
N LEU A 333 7.03 -22.01 -30.94
CA LEU A 333 8.48 -22.23 -30.90
C LEU A 333 9.17 -21.50 -29.73
N HIS A 334 8.48 -20.54 -29.10
CA HIS A 334 9.00 -19.69 -28.02
C HIS A 334 7.98 -19.54 -26.87
N PRO A 335 7.71 -20.60 -26.08
CA PRO A 335 6.72 -20.55 -25.00
C PRO A 335 7.13 -19.58 -23.88
N THR A 336 8.43 -19.43 -23.63
CA THR A 336 9.02 -18.48 -22.67
C THR A 336 9.44 -17.14 -23.31
N GLY A 337 9.16 -17.00 -24.61
CA GLY A 337 9.34 -15.82 -25.43
C GLY A 337 10.77 -15.44 -25.82
N THR A 338 10.91 -14.81 -26.98
CA THR A 338 12.17 -14.33 -27.56
C THR A 338 12.06 -12.87 -28.02
N LEU A 339 13.19 -12.21 -28.27
CA LEU A 339 13.21 -10.87 -28.87
C LEU A 339 13.60 -10.95 -30.34
N LEU A 340 12.72 -10.49 -31.22
CA LEU A 340 12.98 -10.36 -32.65
C LEU A 340 13.07 -8.88 -33.06
N GLN A 341 14.07 -8.54 -33.86
CA GLN A 341 14.23 -7.20 -34.41
C GLN A 341 14.07 -7.23 -35.93
N ASP A 342 13.18 -6.38 -36.45
CA ASP A 342 13.00 -6.19 -37.88
C ASP A 342 14.27 -5.58 -38.49
N LYS A 343 14.86 -6.30 -39.47
CA LYS A 343 16.06 -5.87 -40.19
C LYS A 343 15.90 -4.54 -40.95
N LYS A 344 14.68 -4.17 -41.34
CA LYS A 344 14.41 -2.95 -42.12
C LYS A 344 14.10 -1.76 -41.22
N THR A 345 13.16 -1.92 -40.30
CA THR A 345 12.67 -0.80 -39.46
C THR A 345 13.47 -0.63 -38.18
N GLY A 346 14.22 -1.65 -37.76
CA GLY A 346 14.90 -1.69 -36.46
C GLY A 346 13.95 -1.89 -35.27
N GLY A 347 12.64 -2.00 -35.50
CA GLY A 347 11.63 -2.24 -34.48
C GLY A 347 11.84 -3.58 -33.79
N VAL A 348 11.67 -3.61 -32.46
CA VAL A 348 11.88 -4.80 -31.64
C VAL A 348 10.55 -5.30 -31.11
N TYR A 349 10.36 -6.61 -31.16
CA TYR A 349 9.16 -7.31 -30.71
C TYR A 349 9.53 -8.39 -29.70
N PHE A 350 8.76 -8.50 -28.63
CA PHE A 350 8.75 -9.71 -27.81
C PHE A 350 7.80 -10.71 -28.44
N VAL A 351 8.29 -11.85 -28.87
CA VAL A 351 7.48 -12.90 -29.50
C VAL A 351 7.30 -14.03 -28.50
N LYS A 352 6.06 -14.33 -28.14
CA LYS A 352 5.69 -15.37 -27.19
C LYS A 352 4.35 -15.98 -27.60
N LEU A 353 4.27 -17.31 -27.61
CA LEU A 353 3.03 -18.06 -27.87
C LEU A 353 2.29 -17.57 -29.14
N GLY A 354 3.01 -17.49 -30.27
CA GLY A 354 2.43 -17.09 -31.55
C GLY A 354 2.12 -15.59 -31.72
N VAL A 355 2.31 -14.77 -30.68
CA VAL A 355 2.02 -13.33 -30.69
C VAL A 355 3.31 -12.52 -30.62
N LYS A 356 3.44 -11.50 -31.48
CA LYS A 356 4.49 -10.47 -31.41
C LYS A 356 3.97 -9.21 -30.72
N TYR A 357 4.59 -8.83 -29.62
CA TYR A 357 4.28 -7.62 -28.86
C TYR A 357 5.31 -6.54 -29.18
N PRO A 358 4.94 -5.42 -29.82
CA PRO A 358 5.86 -4.32 -30.10
C PRO A 358 6.48 -3.77 -28.81
N ILE A 359 7.76 -3.43 -28.83
CA ILE A 359 8.47 -2.77 -27.72
C ILE A 359 8.85 -1.35 -28.15
N PRO A 360 8.04 -0.32 -27.82
CA PRO A 360 8.18 1.00 -28.43
C PRO A 360 9.45 1.76 -28.01
N THR A 361 10.04 1.44 -26.86
CA THR A 361 11.17 2.21 -26.30
C THR A 361 12.30 1.32 -25.79
N ARG A 362 13.52 1.88 -25.81
CA ARG A 362 14.72 1.20 -25.28
C ARG A 362 14.67 1.03 -23.76
N ASP A 363 13.95 1.89 -23.04
CA ASP A 363 13.79 1.73 -21.59
C ASP A 363 13.07 0.42 -21.26
N LEU A 364 11.99 0.09 -21.97
CA LEU A 364 11.24 -1.16 -21.77
C LEU A 364 12.10 -2.41 -22.03
N LEU A 365 13.01 -2.36 -23.00
CA LEU A 365 14.01 -3.42 -23.22
C LEU A 365 14.93 -3.58 -22.01
N LYS A 366 15.42 -2.47 -21.44
CA LYS A 366 16.31 -2.49 -20.27
C LYS A 366 15.60 -2.96 -19.01
N ILE A 367 14.33 -2.59 -18.83
CA ILE A 367 13.54 -2.92 -17.64
C ILE A 367 13.16 -4.40 -17.65
N TYR A 368 12.54 -4.90 -18.73
CA TYR A 368 11.94 -6.23 -18.74
C TYR A 368 12.77 -7.31 -19.43
N TYR A 369 13.75 -6.93 -20.25
CA TYR A 369 14.45 -7.87 -21.13
C TYR A 369 15.97 -7.70 -21.15
N LYS A 370 16.55 -7.14 -20.07
CA LYS A 370 17.99 -6.82 -19.94
C LYS A 370 18.93 -7.94 -20.40
N ASN A 371 18.57 -9.19 -20.11
CA ASN A 371 19.40 -10.38 -20.37
C ASN A 371 18.92 -11.21 -21.58
N LYS A 372 17.89 -10.77 -22.30
CA LYS A 372 17.42 -11.47 -23.50
C LYS A 372 18.20 -11.01 -24.73
N LYS A 373 18.68 -11.97 -25.52
CA LYS A 373 19.33 -11.72 -26.80
C LYS A 373 18.29 -11.27 -27.83
N ILE A 374 18.63 -10.23 -28.60
CA ILE A 374 17.84 -9.79 -29.75
C ILE A 374 18.34 -10.53 -30.99
N THR A 375 17.41 -11.15 -31.73
CA THR A 375 17.70 -11.86 -32.98
C THR A 375 17.09 -11.10 -34.15
N ALA A 376 17.85 -10.90 -35.22
CA ALA A 376 17.36 -10.20 -36.40
C ALA A 376 16.40 -11.09 -37.21
N ALA A 377 15.24 -10.55 -37.57
CA ALA A 377 14.20 -11.20 -38.35
C ALA A 377 13.77 -10.35 -39.56
N SER A 378 13.34 -11.00 -40.62
CA SER A 378 12.72 -10.38 -41.79
C SER A 378 11.25 -10.04 -41.52
N ALA A 379 10.69 -9.10 -42.27
CA ALA A 379 9.26 -8.79 -42.20
C ALA A 379 8.39 -10.05 -42.42
N LYS A 380 8.75 -10.89 -43.41
CA LYS A 380 8.04 -12.15 -43.70
C LYS A 380 8.04 -13.14 -42.52
N GLU A 381 9.11 -13.19 -41.73
CA GLU A 381 9.16 -14.02 -40.51
C GLU A 381 8.30 -13.41 -39.41
N LEU A 382 8.32 -12.08 -39.24
CA LEU A 382 7.50 -11.39 -38.25
C LEU A 382 6.01 -11.47 -38.58
N ASP A 383 5.63 -11.48 -39.85
CA ASP A 383 4.22 -11.53 -40.31
C ASP A 383 3.56 -12.90 -40.05
N GLN A 384 4.32 -13.90 -39.61
CA GLN A 384 3.79 -15.19 -39.16
C GLN A 384 3.13 -15.11 -37.77
N TYR A 385 3.39 -14.04 -37.02
CA TYR A 385 2.88 -13.84 -35.66
C TYR A 385 1.75 -12.81 -35.64
N GLU A 386 0.72 -13.08 -34.83
CA GLU A 386 -0.32 -12.11 -34.54
C GLU A 386 0.28 -10.90 -33.81
N THR A 387 -0.15 -9.68 -34.13
CA THR A 387 0.38 -8.48 -33.46
C THR A 387 -0.44 -8.17 -32.21
N GLY A 388 0.17 -8.35 -31.04
CA GLY A 388 -0.43 -8.00 -29.76
C GLY A 388 -0.28 -6.52 -29.41
N ALA A 389 -0.83 -6.15 -28.25
CA ALA A 389 -0.66 -4.80 -27.70
C ALA A 389 0.83 -4.46 -27.48
N ALA A 390 1.19 -3.19 -27.66
CA ALA A 390 2.54 -2.74 -27.35
C ALA A 390 2.86 -2.94 -25.87
N ILE A 391 4.07 -3.39 -25.57
CA ILE A 391 4.57 -3.50 -24.19
C ILE A 391 4.62 -2.09 -23.59
N LYS A 392 4.11 -1.96 -22.37
CA LYS A 392 4.09 -0.75 -21.56
C LYS A 392 4.73 -0.99 -20.19
N LEU A 393 4.83 0.05 -19.37
CA LEU A 393 5.18 -0.13 -17.97
C LEU A 393 4.08 -0.93 -17.26
N ARG A 394 4.47 -1.82 -16.35
CA ARG A 394 3.54 -2.65 -15.59
C ARG A 394 2.95 -1.85 -14.44
N ASP A 395 1.76 -2.24 -13.99
CA ASP A 395 1.21 -1.71 -12.74
C ASP A 395 2.13 -2.06 -11.57
N GLY A 396 2.27 -1.14 -10.62
CA GLY A 396 3.23 -1.25 -9.52
C GLY A 396 4.59 -0.61 -9.79
N GLU A 397 4.85 -0.11 -11.00
CA GLU A 397 6.10 0.58 -11.32
C GLU A 397 6.12 2.02 -10.82
N LEU A 398 7.21 2.41 -10.16
CA LEU A 398 7.54 3.79 -9.81
C LEU A 398 8.46 4.37 -10.88
N VAL A 399 8.05 5.45 -11.51
CA VAL A 399 8.77 6.00 -12.67
C VAL A 399 8.89 7.52 -12.61
N SER A 400 10.00 8.04 -13.09
CA SER A 400 10.23 9.48 -13.25
C SER A 400 10.86 9.74 -14.62
N PRO A 401 10.47 10.80 -15.36
CA PRO A 401 11.22 11.23 -16.53
C PRO A 401 12.66 11.62 -16.13
N LYS A 402 13.64 11.28 -16.96
CA LYS A 402 15.03 11.71 -16.75
C LYS A 402 15.11 13.25 -16.76
N GLY A 403 15.64 13.82 -15.69
CA GLY A 403 15.80 15.28 -15.54
C GLY A 403 14.58 16.00 -14.98
N GLU A 404 13.49 15.29 -14.66
CA GLU A 404 12.32 15.83 -13.96
C GLU A 404 12.25 15.27 -12.53
N SER A 405 11.60 16.01 -11.62
CA SER A 405 11.43 15.61 -10.21
C SER A 405 10.09 14.89 -9.94
N THR A 406 9.12 14.98 -10.86
CA THR A 406 7.80 14.38 -10.67
C THR A 406 7.88 12.86 -10.77
N VAL A 407 7.53 12.19 -9.68
CA VAL A 407 7.41 10.73 -9.62
C VAL A 407 5.98 10.35 -9.94
N TYR A 408 5.82 9.28 -10.72
CA TYR A 408 4.54 8.68 -11.07
C TYR A 408 4.51 7.23 -10.60
N PHE A 409 3.34 6.78 -10.16
CA PHE A 409 3.03 5.37 -9.98
C PHE A 409 2.19 4.88 -11.15
N ILE A 410 2.54 3.73 -11.73
CA ILE A 410 1.75 3.09 -12.77
C ILE A 410 0.70 2.21 -12.12
N SER A 411 -0.57 2.46 -12.41
CA SER A 411 -1.70 1.72 -11.84
C SER A 411 -2.88 1.70 -12.80
N SER A 412 -3.46 0.53 -13.03
CA SER A 412 -4.51 0.29 -14.03
C SER A 412 -4.13 0.84 -15.41
N SER A 413 -2.86 0.68 -15.80
CA SER A 413 -2.25 1.24 -17.02
C SER A 413 -2.21 2.78 -17.13
N LEU A 414 -2.57 3.53 -16.08
CA LEU A 414 -2.45 4.99 -16.01
C LEU A 414 -1.13 5.38 -15.33
N LYS A 415 -0.59 6.56 -15.67
CA LYS A 415 0.46 7.21 -14.86
C LYS A 415 -0.18 8.18 -13.88
N LYS A 416 -0.03 7.94 -12.58
CA LYS A 416 -0.61 8.77 -11.52
C LYS A 416 0.50 9.53 -10.81
N PRO A 417 0.57 10.87 -10.91
CA PRO A 417 1.62 11.65 -10.26
C PRO A 417 1.40 11.71 -8.75
N PHE A 418 2.46 11.67 -7.96
CA PHE A 418 2.38 12.05 -6.55
C PHE A 418 2.28 13.57 -6.41
N ASP A 419 1.43 14.05 -5.50
CA ASP A 419 1.31 15.49 -5.22
C ASP A 419 2.59 16.09 -4.65
N SER A 420 3.37 15.27 -3.95
CA SER A 420 4.52 15.66 -3.17
C SER A 420 5.40 14.46 -2.87
N TYR A 421 6.67 14.74 -2.57
CA TYR A 421 7.59 13.72 -2.07
C TYR A 421 7.16 13.14 -0.71
N ALA A 422 6.38 13.89 0.07
CA ALA A 422 5.83 13.38 1.33
C ALA A 422 4.69 12.39 1.12
N ALA A 423 3.82 12.58 0.12
CA ALA A 423 2.86 11.53 -0.22
C ALA A 423 3.58 10.26 -0.65
N PHE A 424 4.58 10.38 -1.52
CA PHE A 424 5.42 9.26 -1.92
C PHE A 424 6.04 8.53 -0.72
N LYS A 425 6.74 9.25 0.17
CA LYS A 425 7.40 8.64 1.34
C LYS A 425 6.41 8.15 2.40
N GLY A 426 5.34 8.89 2.65
CA GLY A 426 4.35 8.60 3.68
C GLY A 426 3.47 7.40 3.34
N MET A 427 3.34 7.06 2.05
CA MET A 427 2.79 5.79 1.59
C MET A 427 3.82 4.65 1.59
N GLY A 428 5.01 4.83 2.19
CA GLY A 428 6.02 3.78 2.30
C GLY A 428 6.78 3.46 1.00
N PHE A 429 6.58 4.22 -0.09
CA PHE A 429 7.39 4.07 -1.29
C PHE A 429 8.85 4.53 -1.05
N LYS A 430 9.75 3.91 -1.80
CA LYS A 430 11.20 4.03 -1.61
C LYS A 430 11.86 4.66 -2.84
N PRO A 431 12.64 5.76 -2.71
CA PRO A 431 13.26 6.43 -3.86
C PRO A 431 14.15 5.51 -4.70
N GLU A 432 14.82 4.55 -4.07
CA GLU A 432 15.65 3.54 -4.72
C GLU A 432 14.88 2.65 -5.70
N ASN A 433 13.56 2.58 -5.61
CA ASN A 433 12.70 1.84 -6.52
C ASN A 433 12.23 2.67 -7.73
N ILE A 434 12.61 3.96 -7.83
CA ILE A 434 12.23 4.82 -8.96
C ILE A 434 13.03 4.45 -10.20
N ILE A 435 12.32 4.14 -11.28
CA ILE A 435 12.91 3.87 -12.58
C ILE A 435 12.89 5.16 -13.41
N TYR A 436 14.08 5.65 -13.76
CA TYR A 436 14.23 6.82 -14.62
C TYR A 436 14.12 6.46 -16.10
N VAL A 437 13.10 6.99 -16.78
CA VAL A 437 12.78 6.67 -18.18
C VAL A 437 12.78 7.92 -19.07
N ASP A 438 12.89 7.72 -20.38
CA ASP A 438 12.65 8.79 -21.36
C ASP A 438 11.16 9.18 -21.34
N LYS A 439 10.86 10.46 -21.56
CA LYS A 439 9.48 10.99 -21.55
C LYS A 439 8.52 10.20 -22.47
N LYS A 440 8.99 9.80 -23.66
CA LYS A 440 8.23 8.96 -24.61
C LYS A 440 7.77 7.61 -24.04
N THR A 441 8.53 7.03 -23.09
CA THR A 441 8.15 5.78 -22.42
C THR A 441 6.96 6.03 -21.50
N LEU A 442 6.99 7.16 -20.77
CA LEU A 442 5.92 7.56 -19.88
C LEU A 442 4.67 8.04 -20.65
N GLU A 443 4.83 8.61 -21.84
CA GLU A 443 3.74 9.02 -22.74
C GLU A 443 2.93 7.85 -23.32
N LEU A 444 3.39 6.60 -23.18
CA LEU A 444 2.58 5.41 -23.49
C LEU A 444 1.37 5.23 -22.56
N HIS A 445 1.34 5.99 -21.45
CA HIS A 445 0.30 5.99 -20.43
C HIS A 445 -0.40 7.36 -20.39
N THR A 446 -1.74 7.33 -20.34
CA THR A 446 -2.56 8.50 -20.04
C THR A 446 -2.37 8.90 -18.57
N THR A 447 -2.38 10.20 -18.30
CA THR A 447 -2.27 10.73 -16.94
C THR A 447 -3.57 10.46 -16.18
N GLY A 448 -3.45 9.82 -15.03
CA GLY A 448 -4.56 9.60 -14.09
C GLY A 448 -4.56 10.64 -12.96
N GLU A 449 -5.41 10.38 -11.98
CA GLU A 449 -5.54 11.21 -10.78
C GLU A 449 -4.25 11.35 -9.98
N ILE A 450 -4.12 12.48 -9.28
CA ILE A 450 -3.01 12.78 -8.38
C ILE A 450 -3.12 11.91 -7.13
N ILE A 451 -1.98 11.36 -6.69
CA ILE A 451 -1.87 10.60 -5.46
C ILE A 451 -1.57 11.57 -4.32
N THR A 452 -2.47 11.66 -3.35
CA THR A 452 -2.35 12.49 -2.17
C THR A 452 -2.39 11.62 -0.91
N LEU A 453 -1.77 12.08 0.18
CA LEU A 453 -2.17 11.60 1.51
C LEU A 453 -3.45 12.34 1.91
N ASN A 454 -4.36 11.68 2.62
CA ASN A 454 -5.47 12.38 3.26
C ASN A 454 -4.88 13.51 4.12
N LYS A 455 -5.28 14.75 3.86
CA LYS A 455 -4.79 15.95 4.56
C LYS A 455 -5.62 16.23 5.81
#